data_AF-A0A7W1NDZ8-F1
#
_entry.id   AF-A0A7W1NDZ8-F1
#
_cell.length_a   1.000
_cell.length_b   1.000
_cell.length_c   1.000
_cell.angle_alpha   90.00
_cell.angle_beta   90.00
_cell.angle_gamma   90.00
#
_symmetry.space_group_name_H-M   'P 1'
#
loop_
_entity.id
_entity.type
_entity.pdbx_description
1 polymer ?
#
loop_
_entity_poly.entity_id
_entity_poly.type
_entity_poly.pdbx_seq_one_letter_code
_entity_poly.pdbx_strand_id
1 'polypeptide(L)'
;MSTRRGAILLVVAGGSALIAALAVAFLVRMRSSVEETRQVAEHAQARIMLLAACSYVLEASRLGYDVDPDARPKPAGHIEAFGWIDVRDGAIGPCDQTGRQLWTPGAWPAVGATARCPMHAWTRPPYAISPTVAPNAIATRDPSSPDFGRPYLRNPDPLP
;
A
#
# COMPACT_ATOMS: atom_id res chain seq x y z
N MET A 1 -70.02 9.18 10.86
CA MET A 1 -68.81 9.03 11.73
C MET A 1 -67.63 8.30 11.03
N SER A 2 -67.33 8.51 9.73
CA SER A 2 -66.25 7.75 9.04
C SER A 2 -65.03 8.58 8.58
N THR A 3 -65.12 9.91 8.50
CA THR A 3 -64.06 10.77 7.93
C THR A 3 -62.75 10.81 8.72
N ARG A 4 -62.81 10.72 10.06
CA ARG A 4 -61.59 10.76 10.90
C ARG A 4 -60.71 9.52 10.76
N ARG A 5 -61.29 8.35 10.47
CA ARG A 5 -60.54 7.09 10.32
C ARG A 5 -59.69 7.07 9.05
N GLY A 6 -60.18 7.66 7.96
CA GLY A 6 -59.44 7.77 6.71
C GLY A 6 -58.18 8.64 6.84
N ALA A 7 -58.28 9.78 7.53
CA ALA A 7 -57.15 10.69 7.74
C ALA A 7 -56.00 10.02 8.53
N ILE A 8 -56.32 9.23 9.57
CA ILE A 8 -55.32 8.52 10.37
C ILE A 8 -54.56 7.51 9.50
N LEU A 9 -55.26 6.76 8.64
CA LEU A 9 -54.62 5.80 7.74
C LEU A 9 -53.66 6.48 6.76
N LEU A 10 -54.03 7.63 6.20
CA LEU A 10 -53.16 8.39 5.30
C LEU A 10 -51.89 8.89 6.02
N VAL A 11 -52.02 9.39 7.24
CA VAL A 11 -50.86 9.86 8.02
C VAL A 11 -49.93 8.70 8.37
N VAL A 12 -50.47 7.57 8.83
CA VAL A 12 -49.66 6.40 9.20
C VAL A 12 -48.99 5.77 7.98
N ALA A 13 -49.73 5.61 6.87
CA ALA A 13 -49.18 5.09 5.63
C ALA A 13 -48.10 6.02 5.05
N GLY A 14 -48.35 7.33 5.02
CA GLY A 14 -47.39 8.33 4.57
C GLY A 14 -46.14 8.38 5.46
N GLY A 15 -46.32 8.38 6.78
CA GLY A 15 -45.20 8.33 7.73
C GLY A 15 -44.38 7.06 7.60
N SER A 16 -45.02 5.90 7.45
CA SER A 16 -44.35 4.62 7.23
C SER A 16 -43.59 4.60 5.91
N ALA A 17 -44.18 5.13 4.84
CA ALA A 17 -43.52 5.26 3.53
C ALA A 17 -42.30 6.18 3.58
N LEU A 18 -42.37 7.29 4.32
CA LEU A 18 -41.22 8.20 4.51
C LEU A 18 -40.07 7.52 5.28
N ILE A 19 -40.39 6.81 6.37
CA ILE A 19 -39.39 6.06 7.14
C ILE A 19 -38.77 4.96 6.28
N ALA A 20 -39.58 4.23 5.52
CA ALA A 20 -39.10 3.18 4.61
C ALA A 20 -38.17 3.77 3.53
N ALA A 21 -38.54 4.91 2.93
CA ALA A 21 -37.71 5.59 1.94
C ALA A 21 -36.36 6.04 2.52
N LEU A 22 -36.35 6.58 3.73
CA LEU A 22 -35.11 6.96 4.43
C LEU A 22 -34.23 5.74 4.74
N ALA A 23 -34.82 4.63 5.18
CA ALA A 23 -34.10 3.39 5.44
C ALA A 23 -33.45 2.84 4.17
N VAL A 24 -34.18 2.83 3.05
CA VAL A 24 -33.65 2.39 1.74
C VAL A 24 -32.52 3.32 1.28
N ALA A 25 -32.68 4.64 1.38
CA ALA A 25 -31.63 5.59 1.00
C ALA A 25 -30.35 5.39 1.83
N PHE A 26 -30.49 5.12 3.13
CA PHE A 26 -29.36 4.82 4.01
C PHE A 26 -28.64 3.52 3.60
N LEU A 27 -29.38 2.44 3.33
CA LEU A 27 -28.82 1.17 2.90
C LEU A 27 -28.09 1.27 1.55
N VAL A 28 -28.65 2.01 0.59
CA VAL A 28 -28.01 2.25 -0.72
C VAL A 28 -26.69 3.00 -0.53
N ARG A 29 -26.68 4.04 0.32
CA ARG A 29 -25.45 4.79 0.62
C ARG A 29 -24.40 3.90 1.29
N MET A 30 -24.78 3.09 2.27
CA MET A 30 -23.85 2.15 2.93
C MET A 30 -23.23 1.17 1.95
N ARG A 31 -24.03 0.60 1.05
CA ARG A 31 -23.54 -0.32 0.03
C ARG A 31 -22.51 0.36 -0.89
N SER A 32 -22.80 1.57 -1.33
CA SER A 32 -21.86 2.36 -2.14
C SER A 32 -20.54 2.62 -1.40
N SER A 33 -20.58 2.98 -0.12
CA SER A 33 -19.37 3.19 0.68
C SER A 33 -18.54 1.91 0.89
N VAL A 34 -19.20 0.75 1.02
CA VAL A 34 -18.51 -0.54 1.12
C VAL A 34 -17.80 -0.89 -0.18
N GLU A 35 -18.47 -0.69 -1.33
CA GLU A 35 -17.89 -0.95 -2.65
C GLU A 35 -16.64 -0.07 -2.90
N GLU A 36 -16.67 1.20 -2.48
CA GLU A 36 -15.51 2.11 -2.57
C GLU A 36 -14.36 1.66 -1.65
N THR A 37 -14.67 1.26 -0.41
CA THR A 37 -13.65 0.85 0.57
C THR A 37 -12.97 -0.47 0.17
N ARG A 38 -13.70 -1.36 -0.54
CA ARG A 38 -13.18 -2.64 -0.99
C ARG A 38 -11.96 -2.49 -1.91
N GLN A 39 -11.99 -1.54 -2.85
CA GLN A 39 -10.86 -1.30 -3.76
C GLN A 39 -9.60 -0.86 -3.01
N VAL A 40 -9.77 0.00 -1.99
CA VAL A 40 -8.66 0.46 -1.14
C VAL A 40 -8.07 -0.70 -0.35
N ALA A 41 -8.92 -1.58 0.20
CA ALA A 41 -8.49 -2.76 0.94
C ALA A 41 -7.72 -3.76 0.04
N GLU A 42 -8.23 -4.05 -1.15
CA GLU A 42 -7.58 -4.94 -2.13
C GLU A 42 -6.21 -4.39 -2.55
N HIS A 43 -6.11 -3.08 -2.80
CA HIS A 43 -4.84 -2.45 -3.16
C HIS A 43 -3.83 -2.42 -1.99
N ALA A 44 -4.29 -2.18 -0.76
CA ALA A 44 -3.44 -2.26 0.43
C ALA A 44 -2.90 -3.69 0.64
N GLN A 45 -3.77 -4.70 0.49
CA GLN A 45 -3.38 -6.11 0.58
C GLN A 45 -2.36 -6.48 -0.50
N ALA A 46 -2.57 -6.07 -1.75
CA ALA A 46 -1.63 -6.30 -2.85
C ALA A 46 -0.24 -5.70 -2.56
N ARG A 47 -0.19 -4.48 -2.01
CA ARG A 47 1.07 -3.83 -1.61
C ARG A 47 1.79 -4.56 -0.49
N ILE A 48 1.07 -5.02 0.52
CA ILE A 48 1.65 -5.80 1.62
C ILE A 48 2.23 -7.12 1.09
N MET A 49 1.49 -7.83 0.23
CA MET A 49 1.97 -9.07 -0.37
C MET A 49 3.21 -8.85 -1.23
N LEU A 50 3.24 -7.79 -2.04
CA LEU A 50 4.42 -7.45 -2.85
C LEU A 50 5.64 -7.13 -1.97
N LEU A 51 5.47 -6.32 -0.92
CA LEU A 51 6.55 -6.01 0.01
C LEU A 51 7.08 -7.25 0.74
N ALA A 52 6.19 -8.14 1.16
CA ALA A 52 6.58 -9.41 1.77
C ALA A 52 7.35 -10.29 0.79
N ALA A 53 6.91 -10.38 -0.48
CA ALA A 53 7.60 -11.15 -1.51
C ALA A 53 8.99 -10.56 -1.82
N CYS A 54 9.12 -9.24 -1.95
CA CYS A 54 10.41 -8.59 -2.14
C CYS A 54 11.34 -8.80 -0.93
N SER A 55 10.81 -8.75 0.28
CA SER A 55 11.58 -9.01 1.50
C SER A 55 12.06 -10.46 1.52
N TYR A 56 11.20 -11.41 1.17
CA TYR A 56 11.58 -12.81 1.02
C TYR A 56 12.67 -13.01 -0.03
N VAL A 57 12.54 -12.38 -1.21
CA VAL A 57 13.58 -12.44 -2.25
C VAL A 57 14.88 -11.82 -1.75
N LEU A 58 14.84 -10.71 -1.02
CA LEU A 58 16.06 -10.10 -0.47
C LEU A 58 16.73 -11.01 0.57
N GLU A 59 15.96 -11.62 1.46
CA GLU A 59 16.48 -12.59 2.44
C GLU A 59 16.98 -13.87 1.76
N ALA A 60 16.26 -14.38 0.76
CA ALA A 60 16.65 -15.56 -0.01
C ALA A 60 17.81 -15.27 -0.98
N SER A 61 17.97 -14.04 -1.46
CA SER A 61 19.12 -13.65 -2.31
C SER A 61 20.43 -13.56 -1.53
N ARG A 62 20.37 -13.62 -0.19
CA ARG A 62 21.55 -13.86 0.65
C ARG A 62 22.00 -15.32 0.61
N LEU A 63 21.27 -16.22 -0.07
CA LEU A 63 21.73 -17.56 -0.42
C LEU A 63 22.73 -17.43 -1.58
N GLY A 64 24.01 -17.29 -1.23
CA GLY A 64 25.09 -17.51 -2.20
C GLY A 64 25.18 -19.01 -2.52
N TYR A 65 25.25 -19.35 -3.81
CA TYR A 65 25.72 -20.67 -4.23
C TYR A 65 27.23 -20.63 -4.28
N ASP A 66 27.90 -21.47 -3.50
CA ASP A 66 29.33 -21.69 -3.68
C ASP A 66 29.60 -22.89 -4.62
N VAL A 67 30.73 -22.80 -5.31
CA VAL A 67 31.36 -23.90 -6.03
C VAL A 67 32.73 -24.08 -5.41
N ASP A 68 32.91 -25.18 -4.69
CA ASP A 68 34.21 -25.60 -4.16
C ASP A 68 35.26 -25.60 -5.29
N PRO A 69 36.23 -24.66 -5.28
CA PRO A 69 37.21 -24.52 -6.35
C PRO A 69 38.21 -25.69 -6.41
N ASP A 70 38.30 -26.49 -5.34
CA ASP A 70 39.26 -27.60 -5.21
C ASP A 70 38.63 -29.00 -5.40
N ALA A 71 37.31 -29.08 -5.64
CA ALA A 71 36.61 -30.34 -5.86
C ALA A 71 36.94 -31.00 -7.22
N ARG A 72 38.01 -31.80 -7.27
CA ARG A 72 38.22 -32.83 -8.31
C ARG A 72 38.59 -34.19 -7.69
N PRO A 73 37.96 -35.32 -8.09
CA PRO A 73 36.88 -35.46 -9.06
C PRO A 73 35.51 -35.34 -8.39
N LYS A 74 34.61 -34.51 -8.95
CA LYS A 74 33.21 -34.36 -8.52
C LYS A 74 32.59 -35.73 -8.18
N PRO A 75 31.99 -35.86 -6.99
CA PRO A 75 30.57 -35.58 -6.94
C PRO A 75 30.10 -34.89 -5.64
N ALA A 76 28.89 -34.37 -5.74
CA ALA A 76 27.95 -34.09 -4.66
C ALA A 76 27.93 -32.68 -4.07
N GLY A 77 26.83 -32.00 -4.41
CA GLY A 77 26.13 -31.11 -3.50
C GLY A 77 26.60 -29.67 -3.56
N HIS A 78 25.84 -28.84 -4.28
CA HIS A 78 25.70 -27.46 -3.84
C HIS A 78 25.18 -27.49 -2.41
N ILE A 79 25.96 -27.01 -1.44
CA ILE A 79 25.47 -26.87 -0.06
C ILE A 79 24.79 -25.51 0.02
N GLU A 80 23.47 -25.56 0.11
CA GLU A 80 22.61 -24.39 0.29
C GLU A 80 22.98 -23.69 1.60
N ALA A 81 23.56 -22.50 1.52
CA ALA A 81 24.02 -21.78 2.70
C ALA A 81 22.97 -20.77 3.14
N PHE A 82 22.19 -21.13 4.16
CA PHE A 82 21.24 -20.25 4.82
C PHE A 82 21.94 -19.38 5.89
N GLY A 83 21.88 -18.06 5.75
CA GLY A 83 22.07 -17.12 6.87
C GLY A 83 23.46 -16.53 7.04
N TRP A 84 23.79 -16.14 8.28
CA TRP A 84 25.01 -15.48 8.75
C TRP A 84 26.27 -16.34 8.61
N ILE A 85 26.38 -17.17 7.58
CA ILE A 85 27.56 -17.98 7.33
C ILE A 85 27.99 -17.64 5.91
N ASP A 86 29.17 -17.05 5.79
CA ASP A 86 29.75 -16.73 4.50
C ASP A 86 30.05 -18.02 3.75
N VAL A 87 29.55 -18.11 2.53
CA VAL A 87 29.59 -19.34 1.73
C VAL A 87 31.00 -19.63 1.21
N ARG A 88 31.86 -18.60 1.15
CA ARG A 88 33.21 -18.69 0.58
C ARG A 88 34.20 -19.37 1.52
N ASP A 89 34.01 -19.23 2.83
CA ASP A 89 34.96 -19.69 3.85
C ASP A 89 34.30 -20.32 5.09
N GLY A 90 32.97 -20.36 5.15
CA GLY A 90 32.21 -20.87 6.30
C GLY A 90 32.27 -19.97 7.54
N ALA A 91 32.81 -18.75 7.43
CA ALA A 91 32.93 -17.84 8.56
C ALA A 91 31.57 -17.26 8.96
N ILE A 92 31.38 -17.00 10.26
CA ILE A 92 30.13 -16.46 10.77
C ILE A 92 30.05 -14.95 10.49
N GLY A 93 29.08 -14.51 9.71
CA GLY A 93 28.70 -13.12 9.49
C GLY A 93 29.11 -12.60 8.11
N PRO A 94 28.69 -11.37 7.76
CA PRO A 94 29.00 -10.80 6.46
C PRO A 94 30.51 -10.50 6.36
N CYS A 95 31.18 -11.02 5.33
CA CYS A 95 32.51 -10.56 4.95
C CYS A 95 32.43 -9.59 3.75
N ASP A 96 33.35 -8.64 3.66
CA ASP A 96 33.45 -7.77 2.49
C ASP A 96 33.98 -8.51 1.25
N GLN A 97 34.18 -7.78 0.15
CA GLN A 97 34.73 -8.33 -1.08
C GLN A 97 36.16 -8.88 -0.93
N THR A 98 36.89 -8.50 0.13
CA THR A 98 38.25 -8.98 0.44
C THR A 98 38.27 -10.14 1.44
N GLY A 99 37.11 -10.63 1.86
CA GLY A 99 36.98 -11.68 2.87
C GLY A 99 37.18 -11.18 4.30
N ARG A 100 37.23 -9.86 4.53
CA ARG A 100 37.32 -9.31 5.88
C ARG A 100 35.93 -9.32 6.53
N GLN A 101 35.85 -9.94 7.70
CA GLN A 101 34.64 -9.98 8.51
C GLN A 101 34.21 -8.54 8.89
N LEU A 102 32.97 -8.18 8.53
CA LEU A 102 32.36 -6.88 8.84
C LEU A 102 31.65 -6.89 10.19
N TRP A 103 31.50 -8.07 10.80
CA TRP A 103 30.93 -8.27 12.12
C TRP A 103 32.00 -8.58 13.17
N THR A 104 31.78 -8.10 14.40
CA THR A 104 32.61 -8.41 15.57
C THR A 104 31.76 -8.95 16.72
N PRO A 105 32.21 -9.97 17.47
CA PRO A 105 31.50 -10.45 18.65
C PRO A 105 31.16 -9.32 19.63
N GLY A 106 29.88 -9.21 20.00
CA GLY A 106 29.38 -8.15 20.88
C GLY A 106 29.12 -6.79 20.20
N ALA A 107 29.47 -6.64 18.92
CA ALA A 107 29.15 -5.46 18.12
C ALA A 107 27.93 -5.74 17.22
N TRP A 108 27.11 -4.71 17.03
CA TRP A 108 25.98 -4.77 16.10
C TRP A 108 26.49 -4.67 14.65
N PRO A 109 25.96 -5.46 13.69
CA PRO A 109 24.86 -6.42 13.82
C PRO A 109 25.27 -7.80 14.36
N ALA A 110 24.78 -8.19 15.55
CA ALA A 110 25.17 -9.45 16.21
C ALA A 110 24.38 -10.68 15.75
N VAL A 111 25.06 -11.82 15.65
CA VAL A 111 24.47 -13.11 15.26
C VAL A 111 23.40 -13.53 16.26
N GLY A 112 22.20 -13.83 15.78
CA GLY A 112 21.04 -14.15 16.61
C GLY A 112 20.37 -12.95 17.29
N ALA A 113 20.90 -11.74 17.10
CA ALA A 113 20.28 -10.53 17.62
C ALA A 113 19.27 -9.94 16.62
N THR A 114 18.12 -9.53 17.13
CA THR A 114 17.18 -8.67 16.41
C THR A 114 17.48 -7.22 16.74
N ALA A 115 17.58 -6.35 15.74
CA ALA A 115 17.58 -4.91 15.97
C ALA A 115 16.52 -4.22 15.15
N ARG A 116 15.92 -3.19 15.75
CA ARG A 116 15.11 -2.21 15.03
C ARG A 116 16.06 -1.15 14.50
N CYS A 117 16.55 -1.37 13.30
CA CYS A 117 17.26 -0.32 12.57
C CYS A 117 16.21 0.70 12.13
N PRO A 118 16.37 2.00 12.44
CA PRO A 118 15.61 3.01 11.74
C PRO A 118 16.01 2.89 10.27
N MET A 119 15.15 2.25 9.46
CA MET A 119 15.31 2.28 8.02
C MET A 119 15.34 3.75 7.63
N HIS A 120 16.40 4.18 6.95
CA HIS A 120 16.45 5.52 6.39
C HIS A 120 15.18 5.69 5.57
N ALA A 121 14.34 6.65 5.95
CA ALA A 121 13.14 6.96 5.18
C ALA A 121 13.61 7.21 3.75
N TRP A 122 13.09 6.43 2.80
CA TRP A 122 13.50 6.51 1.41
C TRP A 122 13.44 7.97 0.98
N THR A 123 14.59 8.60 0.76
CA THR A 123 14.64 9.97 0.28
C THR A 123 13.95 9.96 -1.07
N ARG A 124 12.79 10.63 -1.16
CA ARG A 124 12.00 10.67 -2.39
C ARG A 124 12.94 11.13 -3.52
N PRO A 125 13.22 10.32 -4.54
CA PRO A 125 14.11 10.74 -5.61
C PRO A 125 13.55 12.02 -6.25
N PRO A 126 14.38 12.99 -6.65
CA PRO A 126 13.93 14.33 -7.07
C PRO A 126 13.01 14.34 -8.30
N TYR A 127 12.85 13.20 -8.96
CA TYR A 127 11.99 12.96 -10.12
C TYR A 127 10.68 12.22 -9.78
N ALA A 128 10.45 11.85 -8.51
CA ALA A 128 9.16 11.30 -8.07
C ALA A 128 8.14 12.43 -7.90
N ILE A 129 7.59 12.87 -9.04
CA ILE A 129 6.30 13.54 -9.23
C ILE A 129 5.84 14.31 -7.99
N SER A 130 6.30 15.56 -7.90
CA SER A 130 5.40 16.61 -7.43
C SER A 130 4.10 16.39 -8.20
N PRO A 131 2.94 16.15 -7.54
CA PRO A 131 1.71 16.17 -8.28
C PRO A 131 1.68 17.54 -8.95
N THR A 132 1.83 17.56 -10.28
CA THR A 132 1.39 18.68 -11.08
C THR A 132 -0.13 18.61 -11.03
N VAL A 133 -0.68 18.93 -9.85
CA VAL A 133 -2.03 19.45 -9.78
C VAL A 133 -1.94 20.71 -10.62
N ALA A 134 -2.48 20.65 -11.84
CA ALA A 134 -2.98 21.85 -12.46
C ALA A 134 -4.21 22.21 -11.62
N PRO A 135 -4.10 23.11 -10.62
CA PRO A 135 -5.31 23.56 -9.96
C PRO A 135 -6.22 24.10 -11.07
N ASN A 136 -7.49 23.68 -11.07
CA ASN A 136 -8.51 24.38 -11.84
C ASN A 136 -8.65 25.77 -11.21
N ALA A 137 -7.74 26.67 -11.58
CA ALA A 137 -7.64 27.99 -11.00
C ALA A 137 -8.96 28.72 -11.28
N ILE A 138 -9.69 29.09 -10.23
CA ILE A 138 -10.88 29.93 -10.42
C ILE A 138 -10.35 31.27 -10.93
N ALA A 139 -10.74 31.64 -12.15
CA ALA A 139 -10.25 32.82 -12.88
C ALA A 139 -10.30 34.11 -12.07
N THR A 140 -11.28 34.16 -11.18
CA THR A 140 -11.72 35.38 -10.53
C THR A 140 -11.91 35.12 -9.04
N ARG A 141 -11.26 35.96 -8.24
CA ARG A 141 -11.50 36.06 -6.80
C ARG A 141 -12.62 37.05 -6.47
N ASP A 142 -13.25 37.65 -7.49
CA ASP A 142 -14.31 38.64 -7.34
C ASP A 142 -15.65 37.94 -7.06
N PRO A 143 -16.25 38.12 -5.87
CA PRO A 143 -17.55 37.53 -5.52
C PRO A 143 -18.72 38.04 -6.36
N SER A 144 -18.55 39.19 -7.05
CA SER A 144 -19.59 39.76 -7.91
C SER A 144 -19.60 39.16 -9.32
N SER A 145 -18.59 38.35 -9.67
CA SER A 145 -18.54 37.68 -10.96
C SER A 145 -19.60 36.57 -11.05
N PRO A 146 -20.33 36.45 -12.18
CA PRO A 146 -21.29 35.36 -12.38
C PRO A 146 -20.63 33.97 -12.40
N ASP A 147 -19.31 33.92 -12.55
CA ASP A 147 -18.49 32.71 -12.57
C ASP A 147 -17.75 32.45 -11.25
N PHE A 148 -17.98 33.25 -10.20
CA PHE A 148 -17.35 33.05 -8.91
C PHE A 148 -17.70 31.66 -8.34
N GLY A 149 -16.67 30.89 -7.98
CA GLY A 149 -16.82 29.53 -7.46
C GLY A 149 -17.06 28.44 -8.51
N ARG A 150 -17.06 28.75 -9.81
CA ARG A 150 -17.22 27.75 -10.88
C ARG A 150 -15.86 27.33 -11.46
N PRO A 151 -15.47 26.03 -11.40
CA PRO A 151 -14.24 25.55 -12.04
C PRO A 151 -14.35 25.58 -13.58
N TYR A 152 -13.21 25.72 -14.26
CA TYR A 152 -13.06 25.93 -15.71
C TYR A 152 -13.47 24.76 -16.64
N LEU A 153 -14.37 23.88 -16.22
CA LEU A 153 -14.92 22.82 -17.09
C LEU A 153 -15.88 23.37 -18.16
N ARG A 154 -15.56 24.52 -18.78
CA ARG A 154 -16.31 25.08 -19.92
C ARG A 154 -16.07 24.29 -21.20
N ASN A 155 -14.91 23.64 -21.33
CA ASN A 155 -14.58 22.75 -22.44
C ASN A 155 -14.31 21.35 -21.86
N PRO A 156 -15.30 20.45 -21.81
CA PRO A 156 -15.02 19.04 -21.51
C PRO A 156 -14.01 18.54 -22.55
N ASP A 157 -13.03 17.76 -22.10
CA ASP A 157 -12.10 17.06 -23.00
C ASP A 157 -12.92 16.38 -24.10
N PRO A 158 -12.62 16.58 -25.40
CA PRO A 158 -13.28 15.81 -26.44
C PRO A 158 -12.95 14.34 -26.14
N LEU A 159 -13.96 13.60 -25.67
CA LEU A 159 -13.86 12.18 -25.33
C LEU A 159 -13.21 11.39 -26.48
N PRO A 160 -12.48 10.30 -26.18
CA PRO A 160 -11.72 9.50 -27.15
C PRO A 160 -12.59 8.83 -28.22
#